data_AF-A0A3N6QGP8-F1
#
_entry.id   AF-A0A3N6QGP8-F1
#
_cell.length_a   1.000
_cell.length_b   1.000
_cell.length_c   1.000
_cell.angle_alpha   90.00
_cell.angle_beta   90.00
_cell.angle_gamma   90.00
#
_symmetry.space_group_name_H-M   'P 1'
#
loop_
_entity.id
_entity.type
_entity.pdbx_description
1 polymer ?
#
loop_
_entity_poly.entity_id
_entity_poly.type
_entity_poly.pdbx_seq_one_letter_code
_entity_poly.pdbx_strand_id
1 'polypeptide(L)' 'MKKLRIKVLYLSPYSPEFNPIENCWSKIKEYLRGVAARTRDDARNSIN' A
#
# COMPACT_ATOMS: atom_id res chain seq x y z
N MET A 1 -25.37 16.27 5.65
CA MET A 1 -24.42 15.14 5.46
C MET A 1 -24.00 15.08 3.99
N LYS A 2 -22.70 15.19 3.67
CA LYS A 2 -22.19 15.15 2.28
C LYS A 2 -22.21 13.70 1.79
N LYS A 3 -22.86 13.44 0.64
CA LYS A 3 -22.90 12.10 0.03
C LYS A 3 -21.61 11.86 -0.75
N LEU A 4 -20.79 10.91 -0.31
CA LEU A 4 -19.59 10.48 -1.01
C LEU A 4 -20.00 9.64 -2.23
N ARG A 5 -19.37 9.91 -3.39
CA ARG A 5 -19.60 9.18 -4.63
C ARG A 5 -18.45 8.19 -4.83
N ILE A 6 -18.69 6.94 -4.42
CA ILE A 6 -17.71 5.86 -4.44
C ILE A 6 -18.04 4.94 -5.62
N LYS A 7 -17.03 4.55 -6.40
CA LYS A 7 -17.17 3.55 -7.46
C LYS A 7 -16.42 2.29 -7.03
N VAL A 8 -17.11 1.16 -7.04
CA VAL A 8 -16.50 -0.16 -6.77
C VAL A 8 -15.90 -0.67 -8.08
N LEU A 9 -14.62 -1.05 -8.05
CA LEU A 9 -13.94 -1.72 -9.14
C LEU A 9 -13.85 -3.21 -8.82
N TYR A 10 -14.42 -4.05 -9.68
CA TYR A 10 -14.31 -5.51 -9.55
C TYR A 10 -13.04 -5.99 -10.25
N LEU A 11 -12.28 -6.86 -9.57
CA LEU A 11 -11.06 -7.48 -10.07
C LEU A 11 -11.25 -9.00 -10.15
N SER A 12 -10.51 -9.66 -11.04
CA SER A 12 -10.49 -11.12 -11.13
C SER A 12 -9.91 -11.75 -9.86
N PRO A 13 -10.38 -12.95 -9.46
CA PRO A 13 -9.82 -13.67 -8.32
C PRO A 13 -8.32 -13.91 -8.49
N TYR A 14 -7.55 -13.68 -7.42
CA TYR A 14 -6.10 -13.95 -7.38
C TYR A 14 -5.27 -13.28 -8.48
N SER A 15 -5.71 -12.13 -9.02
CA SER A 15 -4.91 -11.32 -9.95
C SER A 15 -4.40 -10.05 -9.26
N PRO A 16 -3.44 -10.16 -8.31
CA PRO A 16 -2.87 -9.00 -7.64
C PRO A 16 -2.25 -8.03 -8.64
N GLU A 17 -1.73 -8.51 -9.77
CA GLU A 17 -1.19 -7.70 -10.87
C GLU A 17 -2.14 -6.59 -11.36
N PHE A 18 -3.46 -6.78 -11.25
CA PHE A 18 -4.47 -5.80 -11.66
C PHE A 18 -4.91 -4.84 -10.55
N ASN A 19 -4.43 -5.04 -9.33
CA ASN A 19 -4.78 -4.19 -8.20
C ASN A 19 -3.86 -2.95 -8.17
N PRO A 20 -4.41 -1.73 -8.36
CA PRO A 20 -3.61 -0.51 -8.53
C PRO A 20 -2.73 -0.16 -7.33
N ILE A 21 -2.99 -0.73 -6.15
CA ILE A 21 -2.16 -0.50 -4.96
C ILE A 21 -0.86 -1.29 -4.94
N GLU A 22 -0.75 -2.40 -5.69
CA GLU A 22 0.40 -3.31 -5.58
C GLU A 22 1.70 -2.63 -6.00
N ASN A 23 1.68 -1.84 -7.07
CA ASN A 23 2.85 -1.07 -7.52
C ASN A 23 3.32 -0.06 -6.46
N CYS A 24 2.37 0.55 -5.74
CA CYS A 24 2.68 1.44 -4.63
C CYS A 24 3.35 0.67 -3.49
N TRP A 25 2.77 -0.47 -3.10
CA TRP A 25 3.32 -1.33 -2.05
C TRP A 25 4.69 -1.90 -2.38
N SER A 26 4.97 -2.21 -3.64
CA SER A 26 6.30 -2.67 -4.07
C SER A 26 7.39 -1.64 -3.75
N LYS A 27 7.16 -0.36 -4.06
CA LYS A 27 8.10 0.74 -3.76
C LYS A 27 8.26 0.97 -2.25
N ILE A 28 7.15 0.96 -1.50
CA ILE A 28 7.18 1.13 -0.04
C ILE A 28 7.98 -0.02 0.60
N LYS A 29 7.74 -1.27 0.18
CA LYS A 29 8.47 -2.44 0.68
C LYS A 29 9.96 -2.38 0.34
N GLU A 30 10.32 -1.93 -0.86
CA GLU A 30 11.72 -1.74 -1.26
C GLU A 30 12.42 -0.74 -0.35
N TYR A 31 11.83 0.43 -0.14
CA TYR A 31 12.34 1.45 0.78
C TYR A 31 12.53 0.91 2.20
N LEU A 32 11.49 0.28 2.76
CA LEU A 32 11.53 -0.25 4.13
C LEU A 32 12.57 -1.36 4.32
N ARG A 33 12.82 -2.19 3.31
CA ARG A 33 13.88 -3.20 3.34
C ARG A 33 15.26 -2.55 3.40
N GLY A 34 15.46 -1.42 2.72
CA GLY A 34 16.70 -0.64 2.78
C GLY A 34 16.93 0.01 4.15
N VAL A 35 15.86 0.49 4.79
CA VAL A 35 15.92 1.09 6.14
C VAL A 35 16.17 0.02 7.23
N ALA A 36 15.83 -1.24 6.96
CA ALA A 36 15.99 -2.37 7.89
C ALA A 36 15.32 -2.17 9.26
N ALA A 37 14.19 -1.45 9.29
CA ALA A 37 13.39 -1.21 10.49
C ALA A 37 12.99 -2.55 11.16
N ARG A 38 13.19 -2.64 12.49
CA ARG A 38 12.88 -3.85 13.29
C ARG A 38 11.71 -3.65 14.24
N THR A 39 11.29 -2.41 14.45
CA THR A 39 10.12 -2.07 15.26
C THR A 39 9.07 -1.35 14.43
N ARG A 40 7.84 -1.36 14.94
CA ARG A 40 6.72 -0.63 14.33
C ARG A 40 6.97 0.87 14.32
N ASP A 41 7.58 1.40 15.38
CA ASP A 41 7.91 2.82 15.48
C ASP A 41 8.99 3.20 14.47
N ASP A 42 10.03 2.38 14.28
CA ASP A 42 11.05 2.62 13.25
C ASP A 42 10.43 2.63 11.85
N ALA A 43 9.55 1.66 11.56
CA ALA A 43 8.86 1.61 10.27
C ALA A 43 7.99 2.85 10.05
N ARG A 44 7.28 3.32 11.08
CA ARG A 44 6.45 4.53 11.01
C ARG A 44 7.29 5.80 10.87
N ASN A 45 8.39 5.91 11.60
CA ASN A 45 9.29 7.07 11.56
C ASN A 45 10.02 7.18 10.21
N SER A 46 10.29 6.05 9.54
CA SER A 46 10.92 6.08 8.21
C SER A 46 10.01 6.57 7.08
N ILE A 47 8.68 6.57 7.26
CA ILE A 47 7.71 6.94 6.22
C ILE A 47 7.24 8.40 6.36
N ASN A 48 7.46 9.05 7.51
CA ASN A 48 7.09 10.45 7.76
C ASN A 48 8.20 11.43 7.37
#